data_AF-B8FV49-F1
#
_entry.id   AF-B8FV49-F1
#
_cell.length_a   1.000
_cell.length_b   1.000
_cell.length_c   1.000
_cell.angle_alpha   90.00
_cell.angle_beta   90.00
_cell.angle_gamma   90.00
#
_symmetry.space_group_name_H-M   'P 1'
#
loop_
_entity.id
_entity.type
_entity.pdbx_description
1 polymer ?
#
loop_
_entity_poly.entity_id
_entity_poly.type
_entity_poly.pdbx_seq_one_letter_code
_entity_poly.pdbx_strand_id
1 'polypeptide(L)'
;MNYLLTMTEDEIRYVCSAIPLQDSVRYFKHYPKDFAKIMPGFRATSLKKQEQVSGILFRSRNQYFISSFIEKHISQCLDEISAAINEKTEEGASKESALLQTLPHYFFMDNINLYFKLIGAEYAEEFLSMLSASVKIIKEAITEREHAKSRLDIKTSEVSRLEAELERVQTEQGKMSRKLSERLDEIKTLKRTNTDLEKSKGLISSHEQTIGDLKQKAQERDDYIQQLKIELSGAREEQHQLEKKIREELAKQQKTEKYRQDAAQKPKCPKDLDEFRDYLGYNFENIGVPTNSDYYPLLKDYLSEVLFQGKPIIISRSTGLSLIKCVSNTLVKTPAVSTLAFSDDITEKSIDNFLSQDKRIICLDNFIGNYNETVLITICDRHKDKIIFLTVAYDHTLCFVPDELMRYCHYLNLNRIEAFAGDIELTEAPSVVDEVETVVISIAPDARWSVALKEMFEEFGVRGALSVYKSSLVSDELSLCRLLAFDVLPYCTDVLKIAPFNVSERLVKYAGDSGRCFYKDLFRRWFA
;
A
#
# COMPACT_ATOMS: atom_id res chain seq x y z
N MET A 1 -71.10 63.18 -113.85
CA MET A 1 -71.08 64.66 -113.87
C MET A 1 -69.70 65.12 -114.32
N ASN A 2 -69.56 66.35 -114.82
CA ASN A 2 -68.26 66.97 -115.08
C ASN A 2 -67.90 67.86 -113.86
N TYR A 3 -67.47 67.25 -112.77
CA TYR A 3 -67.14 67.92 -111.50
C TYR A 3 -65.98 68.92 -111.67
N LEU A 4 -64.98 68.60 -112.49
CA LEU A 4 -63.80 69.45 -112.71
C LEU A 4 -64.16 70.83 -113.28
N LEU A 5 -65.27 70.97 -114.02
CA LEU A 5 -65.74 72.26 -114.54
C LEU A 5 -66.34 73.16 -113.44
N THR A 6 -66.74 72.58 -112.30
CA THR A 6 -67.37 73.29 -111.17
C THR A 6 -66.37 73.65 -110.07
N MET A 7 -65.13 73.18 -110.18
CA MET A 7 -64.09 73.33 -109.17
C MET A 7 -63.09 74.44 -109.53
N THR A 8 -62.60 75.12 -108.51
CA THR A 8 -61.46 76.06 -108.58
C THR A 8 -60.13 75.29 -108.73
N GLU A 9 -59.06 75.97 -109.14
CA GLU A 9 -57.75 75.30 -109.26
C GLU A 9 -57.25 74.72 -107.93
N ASP A 10 -57.49 75.39 -106.81
CA ASP A 10 -57.05 74.92 -105.49
C ASP A 10 -57.83 73.68 -105.04
N GLU A 11 -59.12 73.61 -105.33
CA GLU A 11 -59.94 72.41 -105.07
C GLU A 11 -59.48 71.23 -105.94
N ILE A 12 -59.17 71.46 -107.22
CA ILE A 12 -58.65 70.41 -108.10
C ILE A 12 -57.28 69.94 -107.58
N ARG A 13 -56.44 70.86 -107.09
CA ARG A 13 -55.14 70.52 -106.50
C ARG A 13 -55.29 69.66 -105.24
N TYR A 14 -56.24 70.01 -104.37
CA TYR A 14 -56.57 69.22 -103.19
C TYR A 14 -56.98 67.80 -103.58
N VAL A 15 -57.95 67.65 -104.49
CA VAL A 15 -58.39 66.31 -104.95
C VAL A 15 -57.20 65.53 -105.49
N CYS A 16 -56.41 66.11 -106.40
CA CYS A 16 -55.22 65.44 -106.95
C CYS A 16 -54.23 65.00 -105.85
N SER A 17 -54.13 65.73 -104.73
CA SER A 17 -53.26 65.39 -103.60
C SER A 17 -53.85 64.32 -102.68
N ALA A 18 -55.18 64.23 -102.60
CA ALA A 18 -55.90 63.28 -101.77
C ALA A 18 -56.04 61.89 -102.43
N ILE A 19 -55.99 61.80 -103.77
CA ILE A 19 -56.02 60.49 -104.47
C ILE A 19 -54.80 59.66 -104.07
N PRO A 20 -54.97 58.46 -103.47
CA PRO A 20 -53.84 57.66 -103.02
C PRO A 20 -52.84 57.35 -104.13
N LEU A 21 -51.55 57.41 -103.79
CA LEU A 21 -50.43 57.06 -104.68
C LEU A 21 -50.68 55.75 -105.42
N GLN A 22 -51.13 54.73 -104.68
CA GLN A 22 -51.31 53.38 -105.21
C GLN A 22 -52.41 53.32 -106.27
N ASP A 23 -53.51 54.04 -106.07
CA ASP A 23 -54.65 54.03 -106.99
C ASP A 23 -54.31 54.72 -108.31
N SER A 24 -53.62 55.86 -108.24
CA SER A 24 -53.15 56.57 -109.43
C SER A 24 -52.12 55.76 -110.22
N VAL A 25 -51.15 55.15 -109.52
CA VAL A 25 -50.15 54.27 -110.16
C VAL A 25 -50.84 53.07 -110.81
N ARG A 26 -51.86 52.49 -110.17
CA ARG A 26 -52.64 51.37 -110.72
C ARG A 26 -53.40 51.78 -111.97
N TYR A 27 -54.00 52.97 -111.99
CA TYR A 27 -54.72 53.50 -113.14
C TYR A 27 -53.80 53.76 -114.33
N PHE A 28 -52.67 54.45 -114.14
CA PHE A 28 -51.70 54.71 -115.20
C PHE A 28 -51.09 53.43 -115.80
N LYS A 29 -50.95 52.36 -115.00
CA LYS A 29 -50.54 51.05 -115.50
C LYS A 29 -51.55 50.43 -116.46
N HIS A 30 -52.85 50.65 -116.24
CA HIS A 30 -53.92 50.08 -117.09
C HIS A 30 -54.00 50.76 -118.47
N TYR A 31 -53.57 52.03 -118.57
CA TYR A 31 -53.65 52.82 -119.81
C TYR A 31 -52.28 53.37 -120.24
N PRO A 32 -51.31 52.51 -120.57
CA PRO A 32 -49.93 52.92 -120.79
C PRO A 32 -49.75 53.82 -122.03
N LYS A 33 -50.57 53.65 -123.07
CA LYS A 33 -50.51 54.48 -124.29
C LYS A 33 -50.91 55.93 -124.00
N ASP A 34 -51.94 56.13 -123.20
CA ASP A 34 -52.41 57.47 -122.82
C ASP A 34 -51.51 58.10 -121.75
N PHE A 35 -51.00 57.28 -120.81
CA PHE A 35 -49.97 57.73 -119.86
C PHE A 35 -48.69 58.21 -120.57
N ALA A 36 -48.23 57.51 -121.61
CA ALA A 36 -47.04 57.92 -122.37
C ALA A 36 -47.22 59.27 -123.08
N LYS A 37 -48.45 59.69 -123.39
CA LYS A 37 -48.73 61.02 -123.99
C LYS A 37 -48.56 62.15 -122.97
N ILE A 38 -48.91 61.92 -121.70
CA ILE A 38 -48.76 62.92 -120.64
C ILE A 38 -47.38 62.90 -119.99
N MET A 39 -46.71 61.75 -119.98
CA MET A 39 -45.40 61.58 -119.36
C MET A 39 -44.49 60.70 -120.25
N PRO A 40 -43.98 61.25 -121.37
CA PRO A 40 -43.15 60.49 -122.30
C PRO A 40 -41.87 59.96 -121.62
N GLY A 41 -41.50 58.72 -121.91
CA GLY A 41 -40.26 58.10 -121.42
C GLY A 41 -40.31 57.53 -119.99
N PHE A 42 -41.40 57.72 -119.24
CA PHE A 42 -41.56 57.16 -117.89
C PHE A 42 -42.55 55.99 -117.85
N ARG A 43 -42.37 55.07 -116.88
CA ARG A 43 -43.32 53.99 -116.60
C ARG A 43 -44.17 54.35 -115.39
N ALA A 44 -45.46 54.03 -115.38
CA ALA A 44 -46.33 54.28 -114.25
C ALA A 44 -45.77 53.77 -112.89
N THR A 45 -45.06 52.64 -112.89
CA THR A 45 -44.40 52.06 -111.70
C THR A 45 -43.29 52.90 -111.08
N SER A 46 -42.71 53.86 -111.80
CA SER A 46 -41.60 54.66 -111.27
C SER A 46 -42.06 55.76 -110.32
N LEU A 47 -43.36 56.04 -110.24
CA LEU A 47 -43.93 57.04 -109.33
C LEU A 47 -44.01 56.44 -107.90
N LYS A 48 -43.11 56.88 -107.02
CA LYS A 48 -43.00 56.39 -105.62
C LYS A 48 -43.45 57.40 -104.57
N LYS A 49 -43.66 58.66 -104.96
CA LYS A 49 -44.00 59.76 -104.06
C LYS A 49 -45.38 60.33 -104.40
N GLN A 50 -46.18 60.60 -103.38
CA GLN A 50 -47.52 61.20 -103.49
C GLN A 50 -47.49 62.53 -104.25
N GLU A 51 -46.48 63.37 -103.99
CA GLU A 51 -46.26 64.67 -104.63
C GLU A 51 -46.09 64.58 -106.17
N GLN A 52 -45.45 63.51 -106.65
CA GLN A 52 -45.20 63.33 -108.08
C GLN A 52 -46.50 63.00 -108.82
N VAL A 53 -47.29 62.11 -108.24
CA VAL A 53 -48.58 61.69 -108.81
C VAL A 53 -49.57 62.84 -108.80
N SER A 54 -49.74 63.51 -107.66
CA SER A 54 -50.65 64.65 -107.53
C SER A 54 -50.31 65.76 -108.53
N GLY A 55 -49.02 66.05 -108.73
CA GLY A 55 -48.57 67.02 -109.72
C GLY A 55 -48.82 66.60 -111.18
N ILE A 56 -48.81 65.31 -111.51
CA ILE A 56 -49.15 64.81 -112.86
C ILE A 56 -50.65 64.93 -113.11
N LEU A 57 -51.46 64.48 -112.15
CA LEU A 57 -52.92 64.57 -112.22
C LEU A 57 -53.38 66.02 -112.43
N PHE A 58 -52.82 66.95 -111.65
CA PHE A 58 -53.21 68.36 -111.71
C PHE A 58 -52.82 69.03 -113.04
N ARG A 59 -51.60 68.78 -113.56
CA ARG A 59 -51.10 69.42 -114.79
C ARG A 59 -51.78 68.88 -116.04
N SER A 60 -52.10 67.59 -116.06
CA SER A 60 -52.70 66.93 -117.22
C SER A 60 -54.22 66.84 -117.16
N ARG A 61 -54.87 67.53 -116.20
CA ARG A 61 -56.31 67.47 -115.92
C ARG A 61 -57.21 67.72 -117.14
N ASN A 62 -56.80 68.59 -118.06
CA ASN A 62 -57.60 68.92 -119.25
C ASN A 62 -57.55 67.82 -120.33
N GLN A 63 -56.68 66.82 -120.18
CA GLN A 63 -56.69 65.66 -121.08
C GLN A 63 -57.77 64.67 -120.65
N TYR A 64 -58.56 64.17 -121.60
CA TYR A 64 -59.68 63.25 -121.34
C TYR A 64 -59.29 62.04 -120.47
N PHE A 65 -58.09 61.49 -120.71
CA PHE A 65 -57.53 60.39 -119.93
C PHE A 65 -57.42 60.68 -118.43
N ILE A 66 -57.03 61.90 -118.05
CA ILE A 66 -56.82 62.29 -116.65
C ILE A 66 -58.06 62.89 -116.03
N SER A 67 -58.80 63.71 -116.77
CA SER A 67 -60.10 64.20 -116.31
C SER A 67 -61.03 63.04 -115.98
N SER A 68 -61.23 62.08 -116.89
CA SER A 68 -62.13 60.94 -116.62
C SER A 68 -61.73 60.11 -115.40
N PHE A 69 -60.43 59.99 -115.11
CA PHE A 69 -59.95 59.32 -113.89
C PHE A 69 -60.28 60.09 -112.63
N ILE A 70 -59.97 61.38 -112.59
CA ILE A 70 -60.23 62.24 -111.43
C ILE A 70 -61.74 62.30 -111.18
N GLU A 71 -62.53 62.51 -112.23
CA GLU A 71 -63.99 62.53 -112.17
C GLU A 71 -64.57 61.22 -111.62
N LYS A 72 -64.04 60.07 -112.06
CA LYS A 72 -64.47 58.76 -111.56
C LYS A 72 -64.10 58.57 -110.10
N HIS A 73 -62.91 58.98 -109.68
CA HIS A 73 -62.47 58.84 -108.30
C HIS A 73 -63.27 59.75 -107.36
N ILE A 74 -63.54 60.99 -107.78
CA ILE A 74 -64.46 61.88 -107.07
C ILE A 74 -65.82 61.20 -106.92
N SER A 75 -66.41 60.72 -108.02
CA SER A 75 -67.72 60.07 -107.99
C SER A 75 -67.74 58.89 -107.01
N GLN A 76 -66.74 58.03 -107.07
CA GLN A 76 -66.65 56.86 -106.20
C GLN A 76 -66.52 57.27 -104.72
N CYS A 77 -65.68 58.26 -104.40
CA CYS A 77 -65.56 58.76 -103.03
C CYS A 77 -66.86 59.40 -102.53
N LEU A 78 -67.59 60.12 -103.39
CA LEU A 78 -68.91 60.66 -103.03
C LEU A 78 -69.93 59.55 -102.77
N ASP A 79 -69.93 58.50 -103.59
CA ASP A 79 -70.80 57.33 -103.41
C ASP A 79 -70.48 56.60 -102.10
N GLU A 80 -69.19 56.37 -101.80
CA GLU A 80 -68.73 55.72 -100.56
C GLU A 80 -69.10 56.53 -99.32
N ILE A 81 -68.90 57.85 -99.35
CA ILE A 81 -69.28 58.73 -98.25
C ILE A 81 -70.81 58.77 -98.10
N SER A 82 -71.56 58.85 -99.21
CA SER A 82 -73.02 58.84 -99.16
C SER A 82 -73.54 57.52 -98.59
N ALA A 83 -72.96 56.39 -98.98
CA ALA A 83 -73.33 55.08 -98.45
C ALA A 83 -73.05 54.98 -96.95
N ALA A 84 -71.87 55.42 -96.49
CA ALA A 84 -71.51 55.43 -95.07
C ALA A 84 -72.38 56.37 -94.24
N ILE A 85 -72.71 57.57 -94.75
CA ILE A 85 -73.63 58.49 -94.08
C ILE A 85 -75.04 57.87 -94.01
N ASN A 86 -75.52 57.25 -95.09
CA ASN A 86 -76.83 56.60 -95.11
C ASN A 86 -76.89 55.43 -94.13
N GLU A 87 -75.87 54.55 -94.11
CA GLU A 87 -75.76 53.44 -93.15
C GLU A 87 -75.85 53.95 -91.70
N LYS A 88 -75.07 54.99 -91.36
CA LYS A 88 -75.11 55.59 -90.02
C LYS A 88 -76.47 56.23 -89.71
N THR A 89 -77.13 56.80 -90.72
CA THR A 89 -78.47 57.41 -90.56
C THR A 89 -79.54 56.33 -90.38
N GLU A 90 -79.46 55.21 -91.11
CA GLU A 90 -80.32 54.03 -90.95
C GLU A 90 -80.13 53.36 -89.58
N GLU A 91 -78.92 53.39 -89.03
CA GLU A 91 -78.60 52.97 -87.65
C GLU A 91 -79.14 53.94 -86.57
N GLY A 92 -79.81 55.03 -86.97
CA GLY A 92 -80.46 55.98 -86.08
C GLY A 92 -79.61 57.20 -85.69
N ALA A 93 -78.44 57.40 -86.31
CA ALA A 93 -77.67 58.62 -86.09
C ALA A 93 -78.35 59.84 -86.72
N SER A 94 -78.26 61.01 -86.06
CA SER A 94 -78.61 62.26 -86.72
C SER A 94 -77.69 62.52 -87.90
N LYS A 95 -78.14 63.33 -88.87
CA LYS A 95 -77.35 63.65 -90.06
C LYS A 95 -75.98 64.25 -89.70
N GLU A 96 -75.94 65.13 -88.70
CA GLU A 96 -74.71 65.77 -88.21
C GLU A 96 -73.78 64.74 -87.55
N SER A 97 -74.34 63.81 -86.77
CA SER A 97 -73.56 62.73 -86.16
C SER A 97 -73.00 61.76 -87.20
N ALA A 98 -73.80 61.38 -88.21
CA ALA A 98 -73.35 60.55 -89.32
C ALA A 98 -72.19 61.24 -90.09
N LEU A 99 -72.28 62.55 -90.33
CA LEU A 99 -71.21 63.34 -90.93
C LEU A 99 -69.93 63.33 -90.08
N LEU A 100 -70.04 63.55 -88.76
CA LEU A 100 -68.90 63.57 -87.84
C LEU A 100 -68.25 62.20 -87.65
N GLN A 101 -69.01 61.12 -87.75
CA GLN A 101 -68.48 59.76 -87.65
C GLN A 101 -67.86 59.28 -88.96
N THR A 102 -68.33 59.78 -90.10
CA THR A 102 -67.84 59.35 -91.41
C THR A 102 -66.67 60.22 -91.87
N LEU A 103 -66.86 61.53 -92.02
CA LEU A 103 -65.89 62.42 -92.69
C LEU A 103 -64.43 62.36 -92.18
N PRO A 104 -64.12 62.16 -90.87
CA PRO A 104 -62.73 62.05 -90.41
C PRO A 104 -61.94 60.89 -90.99
N HIS A 105 -62.61 59.89 -91.55
CA HIS A 105 -62.01 58.67 -92.07
C HIS A 105 -61.92 58.65 -93.60
N TYR A 106 -62.41 59.68 -94.29
CA TYR A 106 -62.64 59.65 -95.74
C TYR A 106 -61.93 60.76 -96.52
N PHE A 107 -61.98 60.62 -97.84
CA PHE A 107 -61.25 61.38 -98.85
C PHE A 107 -61.26 62.91 -98.65
N PHE A 108 -62.39 63.50 -98.28
CA PHE A 108 -62.56 64.95 -98.18
C PHE A 108 -62.22 65.53 -96.80
N MET A 109 -61.65 64.76 -95.88
CA MET A 109 -61.49 65.14 -94.47
C MET A 109 -60.82 66.51 -94.24
N ASP A 110 -59.86 66.88 -95.08
CA ASP A 110 -59.10 68.13 -94.98
C ASP A 110 -59.72 69.27 -95.82
N ASN A 111 -60.79 69.00 -96.56
CA ASN A 111 -61.58 69.98 -97.32
C ASN A 111 -63.06 69.59 -97.37
N ILE A 112 -63.74 69.67 -96.22
CA ILE A 112 -65.17 69.34 -96.07
C ILE A 112 -66.05 70.21 -96.97
N ASN A 113 -65.68 71.48 -97.16
CA ASN A 113 -66.44 72.42 -97.99
C ASN A 113 -66.56 71.91 -99.43
N LEU A 114 -65.48 71.34 -99.96
CA LEU A 114 -65.47 70.77 -101.30
C LEU A 114 -66.41 69.58 -101.43
N TYR A 115 -66.52 68.72 -100.40
CA TYR A 115 -67.47 67.60 -100.42
C TYR A 115 -68.91 68.10 -100.64
N PHE A 116 -69.35 69.07 -99.84
CA PHE A 116 -70.71 69.60 -99.94
C PHE A 116 -70.99 70.33 -101.25
N LYS A 117 -69.99 71.07 -101.74
CA LYS A 117 -70.04 71.70 -103.06
C LYS A 117 -70.29 70.68 -104.18
N LEU A 118 -69.59 69.53 -104.14
CA LEU A 118 -69.67 68.52 -105.19
C LEU A 118 -70.98 67.72 -105.19
N ILE A 119 -71.63 67.56 -104.04
CA ILE A 119 -72.98 66.96 -103.96
C ILE A 119 -74.10 67.98 -104.21
N GLY A 120 -73.76 69.24 -104.51
CA GLY A 120 -74.73 70.30 -104.76
C GLY A 120 -75.55 70.71 -103.54
N ALA A 121 -75.02 70.51 -102.33
CA ALA A 121 -75.70 70.86 -101.09
C ALA A 121 -75.11 72.16 -100.51
N GLU A 122 -75.94 73.19 -100.39
CA GLU A 122 -75.57 74.45 -99.77
C GLU A 122 -75.83 74.42 -98.27
N TYR A 123 -74.81 74.74 -97.49
CA TYR A 123 -74.89 74.91 -96.04
C TYR A 123 -74.33 76.27 -95.64
N ALA A 124 -74.75 76.77 -94.48
CA ALA A 124 -74.20 77.97 -93.88
C ALA A 124 -72.70 77.80 -93.60
N GLU A 125 -71.92 78.85 -93.82
CA GLU A 125 -70.46 78.83 -93.66
C GLU A 125 -70.04 78.46 -92.22
N GLU A 126 -70.83 78.89 -91.23
CA GLU A 126 -70.59 78.58 -89.82
C GLU A 126 -70.72 77.08 -89.53
N PHE A 127 -71.68 76.40 -90.17
CA PHE A 127 -71.87 74.96 -90.01
C PHE A 127 -70.69 74.18 -90.61
N LEU A 128 -70.27 74.57 -91.81
CA LEU A 128 -69.14 73.94 -92.50
C LEU A 128 -67.83 74.12 -91.73
N SER A 129 -67.59 75.32 -91.19
CA SER A 129 -66.43 75.63 -90.36
C SER A 129 -66.42 74.79 -89.06
N MET A 130 -67.56 74.71 -88.37
CA MET A 130 -67.70 73.90 -87.15
C MET A 130 -67.50 72.41 -87.44
N LEU A 131 -68.08 71.90 -88.53
CA LEU A 131 -67.95 70.50 -88.93
C LEU A 131 -66.48 70.17 -89.28
N SER A 132 -65.79 71.03 -90.03
CA SER A 132 -64.38 70.84 -90.36
C SER A 132 -63.49 70.83 -89.10
N ALA A 133 -63.72 71.75 -88.16
CA ALA A 133 -63.01 71.78 -86.88
C ALA A 133 -63.26 70.51 -86.05
N SER A 134 -64.51 70.05 -86.00
CA SER A 134 -64.90 68.85 -85.25
C SER A 134 -64.31 67.58 -85.84
N VAL A 135 -64.31 67.46 -87.17
CA VAL A 135 -63.67 66.34 -87.90
C VAL A 135 -62.18 66.25 -87.56
N LYS A 136 -61.50 67.40 -87.49
CA LYS A 136 -60.09 67.46 -87.12
C LYS A 136 -59.83 67.00 -85.67
N ILE A 137 -60.65 67.45 -84.72
CA ILE A 137 -60.53 67.05 -83.31
C ILE A 137 -60.69 65.53 -83.15
N ILE A 138 -61.67 64.94 -83.83
CA ILE A 138 -61.94 63.49 -83.75
C ILE A 138 -60.73 62.68 -84.24
N LYS A 139 -60.08 63.11 -85.34
CA LYS A 139 -58.86 62.48 -85.86
C LYS A 139 -57.73 62.47 -84.84
N GLU A 140 -57.51 63.61 -84.17
CA GLU A 140 -56.46 63.76 -83.16
C GLU A 140 -56.72 62.83 -81.96
N ALA A 141 -57.97 62.75 -81.50
CA ALA A 141 -58.37 61.87 -80.39
C ALA A 141 -58.19 60.37 -80.70
N ILE A 142 -58.48 59.93 -81.94
CA ILE A 142 -58.25 58.54 -82.37
C ILE A 142 -56.77 58.19 -82.26
N THR A 143 -55.91 59.10 -82.71
CA THR A 143 -54.44 58.90 -82.69
C THR A 143 -53.91 58.78 -81.26
N GLU A 144 -54.38 59.63 -80.34
CA GLU A 144 -53.98 59.57 -78.92
C GLU A 144 -54.39 58.26 -78.24
N ARG A 145 -55.58 57.75 -78.56
CA ARG A 145 -56.09 56.48 -78.00
C ARG A 145 -55.18 55.30 -78.35
N GLU A 146 -54.70 55.23 -79.60
CA GLU A 146 -53.80 54.17 -80.04
C GLU A 146 -52.45 54.23 -79.30
N HIS A 147 -51.91 55.43 -79.12
CA HIS A 147 -50.70 55.63 -78.32
C HIS A 147 -50.88 55.23 -76.85
N ALA A 148 -52.01 55.56 -76.23
CA ALA A 148 -52.28 55.18 -74.85
C ALA A 148 -52.37 53.66 -74.66
N LYS A 149 -53.02 52.95 -75.60
CA LYS A 149 -53.13 51.49 -75.57
C LYS A 149 -51.76 50.82 -75.65
N SER A 150 -50.89 51.27 -76.56
CA SER A 150 -49.53 50.73 -76.68
C SER A 150 -48.71 50.89 -75.39
N ARG A 151 -48.84 52.03 -74.69
CA ARG A 151 -48.17 52.24 -73.39
C ARG A 151 -48.68 51.29 -72.30
N LEU A 152 -49.99 51.02 -72.28
CA LEU A 152 -50.60 50.12 -71.30
C LEU A 152 -50.10 48.68 -71.46
N ASP A 153 -50.00 48.19 -72.70
CA ASP A 153 -49.51 46.84 -72.99
C ASP A 153 -48.04 46.67 -72.51
N ILE A 154 -47.19 47.67 -72.75
CA ILE A 154 -45.80 47.69 -72.25
C ILE A 154 -45.78 47.61 -70.72
N LYS A 155 -46.55 48.46 -70.03
CA LYS A 155 -46.57 48.47 -68.56
C LYS A 155 -47.11 47.18 -67.97
N THR A 156 -48.10 46.56 -68.61
CA THR A 156 -48.66 45.27 -68.18
C THR A 156 -47.60 44.17 -68.24
N SER A 157 -46.83 44.12 -69.34
CA SER A 157 -45.73 43.15 -69.47
C SER A 157 -44.62 43.34 -68.41
N GLU A 158 -44.36 44.60 -68.02
CA GLU A 158 -43.37 44.93 -66.99
C GLU A 158 -43.81 44.48 -65.59
N VAL A 159 -45.10 44.65 -65.25
CA VAL A 159 -45.68 44.17 -63.99
C VAL A 159 -45.55 42.66 -63.86
N SER A 160 -45.96 41.90 -64.87
CA SER A 160 -45.86 40.43 -64.84
C SER A 160 -44.41 39.95 -64.69
N ARG A 161 -43.43 40.66 -65.26
CA ARG A 161 -42.01 40.35 -65.07
C ARG A 161 -41.57 40.56 -63.62
N LEU A 162 -41.97 41.68 -63.01
CA LEU A 162 -41.61 42.01 -61.63
C LEU A 162 -42.24 41.06 -60.61
N GLU A 163 -43.48 40.63 -60.84
CA GLU A 163 -44.15 39.63 -59.99
C GLU A 163 -43.41 38.30 -59.98
N ALA A 164 -42.99 37.80 -61.15
CA ALA A 164 -42.20 36.57 -61.24
C ALA A 164 -40.82 36.69 -60.56
N GLU A 165 -40.21 37.88 -60.60
CA GLU A 165 -38.93 38.15 -59.93
C GLU A 165 -39.10 38.19 -58.40
N LEU A 166 -40.19 38.79 -57.91
CA LEU A 166 -40.53 38.82 -56.48
C LEU A 166 -40.72 37.40 -55.91
N GLU A 167 -41.45 36.53 -56.61
CA GLU A 167 -41.69 35.14 -56.17
C GLU A 167 -40.38 34.34 -56.08
N ARG A 168 -39.47 34.54 -57.04
CA ARG A 168 -38.13 33.94 -57.01
C ARG A 168 -37.31 34.42 -55.81
N VAL A 169 -37.34 35.71 -55.51
CA VAL A 169 -36.60 36.27 -54.36
C VAL A 169 -37.18 35.73 -53.04
N GLN A 170 -38.51 35.66 -52.90
CA GLN A 170 -39.16 35.13 -51.70
C GLN A 170 -38.82 33.66 -51.45
N THR A 171 -38.82 32.84 -52.50
CA THR A 171 -38.46 31.42 -52.38
C THR A 171 -37.00 31.22 -51.97
N GLU A 172 -36.06 31.99 -52.52
CA GLU A 172 -34.65 31.95 -52.11
C GLU A 172 -34.43 32.48 -50.69
N GLN A 173 -35.13 33.54 -50.29
CA GLN A 173 -35.11 34.05 -48.92
C GLN A 173 -35.58 32.98 -47.91
N GLY A 174 -36.67 32.26 -48.24
CA GLY A 174 -37.18 31.16 -47.42
C GLY A 174 -36.16 30.01 -47.27
N LYS A 175 -35.49 29.62 -48.36
CA LYS A 175 -34.41 28.61 -48.32
C LYS A 175 -33.24 29.07 -47.45
N MET A 176 -32.86 30.33 -47.55
CA MET A 176 -31.74 30.88 -46.78
C MET A 176 -32.05 30.96 -45.29
N SER A 177 -33.29 31.34 -44.94
CA SER A 177 -33.75 31.39 -43.56
C SER A 177 -33.73 30.00 -42.89
N ARG A 178 -34.15 28.95 -43.60
CA ARG A 178 -34.04 27.56 -43.09
C ARG A 178 -32.59 27.14 -42.84
N LYS A 179 -31.69 27.38 -43.81
CA LYS A 179 -30.25 27.08 -43.66
C LYS A 179 -29.64 27.83 -42.47
N LEU A 180 -30.04 29.08 -42.25
CA LEU A 180 -29.56 29.86 -41.12
C LEU A 180 -30.00 29.25 -39.78
N SER A 181 -31.25 28.79 -39.67
CA SER A 181 -31.76 28.10 -38.48
C SER A 181 -30.99 26.80 -38.19
N GLU A 182 -30.76 25.97 -39.20
CA GLU A 182 -30.00 24.72 -39.07
C GLU A 182 -28.57 24.98 -38.56
N ARG A 183 -27.90 26.01 -39.10
CA ARG A 183 -26.55 26.41 -38.65
C ARG A 183 -26.54 26.93 -37.22
N LEU A 184 -27.58 27.64 -36.78
CA LEU A 184 -27.69 28.10 -35.40
C LEU A 184 -27.82 26.92 -34.42
N ASP A 185 -28.60 25.89 -34.76
CA ASP A 185 -28.73 24.68 -33.95
C ASP A 185 -27.43 23.87 -33.88
N GLU A 186 -26.70 23.79 -35.00
CA GLU A 186 -25.37 23.18 -35.05
C GLU A 186 -24.37 23.92 -34.16
N ILE A 187 -24.32 25.26 -34.23
CA ILE A 187 -23.48 26.09 -33.36
C ILE A 187 -23.82 25.87 -31.89
N LYS A 188 -25.11 25.76 -31.54
CA LYS A 188 -25.55 25.51 -30.16
C LYS A 188 -25.07 24.15 -29.65
N THR A 189 -25.10 23.14 -30.51
CA THR A 189 -24.62 21.79 -30.21
C THR A 189 -23.10 21.78 -30.00
N LEU A 190 -22.35 22.38 -30.93
CA LEU A 190 -20.89 22.51 -30.84
C LEU A 190 -20.45 23.25 -29.57
N LYS A 191 -21.16 24.32 -29.18
CA LYS A 191 -20.89 25.04 -27.92
C LYS A 191 -21.01 24.14 -26.70
N ARG A 192 -22.05 23.29 -26.63
CA ARG A 192 -22.24 22.33 -25.53
C ARG A 192 -21.10 21.31 -25.48
N THR A 193 -20.76 20.72 -26.64
CA THR A 193 -19.64 19.78 -26.74
C THR A 193 -18.32 20.41 -26.30
N ASN A 194 -18.06 21.66 -26.69
CA ASN A 194 -16.84 22.36 -26.28
C ASN A 194 -16.79 22.59 -24.76
N THR A 195 -17.92 22.95 -24.12
CA THR A 195 -17.97 23.08 -22.66
C THR A 195 -17.73 21.76 -21.93
N ASP A 196 -18.21 20.64 -22.46
CA ASP A 196 -17.98 19.32 -21.86
C ASP A 196 -16.53 18.84 -22.06
N LEU A 197 -15.92 19.18 -23.20
CA LEU A 197 -14.52 18.90 -23.47
C LEU A 197 -13.59 19.67 -22.50
N GLU A 198 -13.87 20.94 -22.22
CA GLU A 198 -13.11 21.72 -21.23
C GLU A 198 -13.25 21.14 -19.81
N LYS A 199 -14.44 20.66 -19.41
CA LYS A 199 -14.62 19.95 -18.13
C LYS A 199 -13.77 18.68 -18.08
N SER A 200 -13.82 17.87 -19.15
CA SER A 200 -13.04 16.63 -19.23
C SER A 200 -11.53 16.91 -19.16
N LYS A 201 -11.06 17.99 -19.79
CA LYS A 201 -9.66 18.42 -19.72
C LYS A 201 -9.26 18.80 -18.30
N GLY A 202 -10.11 19.54 -17.58
CA GLY A 202 -9.89 19.86 -16.16
C GLY A 202 -9.78 18.61 -15.29
N LEU A 203 -10.65 17.61 -15.51
CA LEU A 203 -10.59 16.32 -14.79
C LEU A 203 -9.30 15.55 -15.10
N ILE A 204 -8.86 15.53 -16.36
CA ILE A 204 -7.60 14.87 -16.75
C ILE A 204 -6.42 15.51 -16.01
N SER A 205 -6.30 16.84 -16.00
CA SER A 205 -5.23 17.52 -15.27
C SER A 205 -5.26 17.23 -13.76
N SER A 206 -6.44 17.14 -13.15
CA SER A 206 -6.58 16.75 -11.75
C SER A 206 -6.12 15.31 -11.48
N HIS A 207 -6.43 14.37 -12.38
CA HIS A 207 -5.99 12.99 -12.27
C HIS A 207 -4.48 12.85 -12.50
N GLU A 208 -3.91 13.59 -13.45
CA GLU A 208 -2.46 13.61 -13.70
C GLU A 208 -1.69 14.08 -12.45
N GLN A 209 -2.17 15.12 -11.78
CA GLN A 209 -1.60 15.58 -10.50
C GLN A 209 -1.66 14.48 -9.43
N THR A 210 -2.82 13.84 -9.27
CA THR A 210 -3.01 12.75 -8.30
C THR A 210 -2.05 11.58 -8.58
N ILE A 211 -1.86 11.20 -9.85
CA ILE A 211 -0.93 10.15 -10.25
C ILE A 211 0.51 10.56 -9.91
N GLY A 212 0.88 11.83 -10.11
CA GLY A 212 2.18 12.37 -9.69
C GLY A 212 2.42 12.19 -8.19
N ASP A 213 1.47 12.63 -7.36
CA ASP A 213 1.57 12.52 -5.90
C ASP A 213 1.67 11.06 -5.42
N LEU A 214 0.90 10.16 -6.04
CA LEU A 214 0.94 8.73 -5.72
C LEU A 214 2.26 8.08 -6.11
N LYS A 215 2.84 8.46 -7.26
CA LYS A 215 4.17 8.00 -7.68
C LYS A 215 5.26 8.44 -6.71
N GLN A 216 5.21 9.69 -6.24
CA GLN A 216 6.15 10.19 -5.25
C GLN A 216 6.05 9.38 -3.93
N LYS A 217 4.82 9.18 -3.42
CA LYS A 217 4.60 8.37 -2.22
C LYS A 217 5.06 6.91 -2.37
N ALA A 218 4.93 6.34 -3.56
CA ALA A 218 5.43 4.99 -3.83
C ALA A 218 6.95 4.95 -3.76
N GLN A 219 7.64 5.94 -4.34
CA GLN A 219 9.10 6.04 -4.28
C GLN A 219 9.60 6.22 -2.85
N GLU A 220 8.99 7.12 -2.07
CA GLU A 220 9.34 7.33 -0.65
C GLU A 220 9.21 6.04 0.18
N ARG A 221 8.19 5.22 -0.10
CA ARG A 221 7.99 3.92 0.55
C ARG A 221 9.04 2.91 0.15
N ASP A 222 9.42 2.86 -1.14
CA ASP A 222 10.46 1.96 -1.62
C ASP A 222 11.82 2.28 -0.98
N ASP A 223 12.17 3.57 -0.88
CA ASP A 223 13.40 4.02 -0.20
C ASP A 223 13.41 3.61 1.28
N TYR A 224 12.27 3.77 1.97
CA TYR A 224 12.11 3.34 3.36
C TYR A 224 12.23 1.82 3.54
N ILE A 225 11.67 1.03 2.61
CA ILE A 225 11.82 -0.43 2.60
C ILE A 225 13.30 -0.83 2.43
N GLN A 226 14.05 -0.15 1.57
CA GLN A 226 15.49 -0.42 1.41
C GLN A 226 16.26 -0.09 2.68
N GLN A 227 15.95 1.03 3.35
CA GLN A 227 16.56 1.37 4.62
C GLN A 227 16.29 0.30 5.69
N LEU A 228 15.04 -0.15 5.85
CA LEU A 228 14.69 -1.22 6.78
C LEU A 228 15.41 -2.53 6.48
N LYS A 229 15.64 -2.86 5.19
CA LYS A 229 16.41 -4.06 4.82
C LYS A 229 17.87 -3.96 5.27
N ILE A 230 18.48 -2.79 5.16
CA ILE A 230 19.86 -2.55 5.62
C ILE A 230 19.91 -2.71 7.14
N GLU A 231 19.02 -2.05 7.88
CA GLU A 231 18.95 -2.16 9.35
C GLU A 231 18.74 -3.61 9.81
N LEU A 232 17.83 -4.34 9.16
CA LEU A 232 17.55 -5.74 9.48
C LEU A 232 18.75 -6.66 9.19
N SER A 233 19.51 -6.37 8.13
CA SER A 233 20.76 -7.10 7.86
C SER A 233 21.84 -6.83 8.91
N GLY A 234 21.96 -5.58 9.39
CA GLY A 234 22.88 -5.22 10.47
C GLY A 234 22.51 -5.92 11.79
N ALA A 235 21.23 -5.88 12.17
CA ALA A 235 20.75 -6.54 13.38
C ALA A 235 20.95 -8.07 13.35
N ARG A 236 20.81 -8.71 12.18
CA ARG A 236 21.09 -10.16 12.03
C ARG A 236 22.56 -10.50 12.25
N GLU A 237 23.48 -9.68 11.74
CA GLU A 237 24.91 -9.88 11.96
C GLU A 237 25.26 -9.70 13.45
N GLU A 238 24.73 -8.66 14.10
CA GLU A 238 24.89 -8.46 15.55
C GLU A 238 24.35 -9.64 16.35
N GLN A 239 23.17 -10.16 16.01
CA GLN A 239 22.61 -11.36 16.64
C GLN A 239 23.55 -12.56 16.48
N HIS A 240 24.08 -12.80 15.27
CA HIS A 240 24.98 -13.92 15.02
C HIS A 240 26.28 -13.81 15.85
N GLN A 241 26.84 -12.60 15.96
CA GLN A 241 28.01 -12.34 16.80
C GLN A 241 27.71 -12.57 18.29
N LEU A 242 26.52 -12.17 18.76
CA LEU A 242 26.10 -12.36 20.14
C LEU A 242 25.91 -13.85 20.46
N GLU A 243 25.24 -14.60 19.58
CA GLU A 243 25.04 -16.05 19.71
C GLU A 243 26.37 -16.81 19.78
N LYS A 244 27.36 -16.40 18.96
CA LYS A 244 28.71 -16.98 19.00
C LYS A 244 29.38 -16.74 20.36
N LYS A 245 29.34 -15.50 20.87
CA LYS A 245 29.89 -15.16 22.20
C LYS A 245 29.22 -15.94 23.33
N ILE A 246 27.89 -16.07 23.30
CA ILE A 246 27.15 -16.84 24.31
C ILE A 246 27.59 -18.30 24.29
N ARG A 247 27.72 -18.91 23.10
CA ARG A 247 28.15 -20.30 22.96
C ARG A 247 29.56 -20.53 23.49
N GLU A 248 30.49 -19.61 23.19
CA GLU A 248 31.86 -19.67 23.70
C GLU A 248 31.92 -19.57 25.22
N GLU A 249 31.12 -18.67 25.81
CA GLU A 249 31.08 -18.48 27.26
C GLU A 249 30.42 -19.68 27.98
N LEU A 250 29.35 -20.25 27.41
CA LEU A 250 28.74 -21.48 27.93
C LEU A 250 29.73 -22.64 27.95
N ALA A 251 30.52 -22.79 26.88
CA ALA A 251 31.53 -23.84 26.78
C ALA A 251 32.65 -23.67 27.83
N LYS A 252 33.06 -22.42 28.11
CA LYS A 252 34.01 -22.13 29.20
C LYS A 252 33.42 -22.50 30.56
N GLN A 253 32.18 -22.08 30.84
CA GLN A 253 31.51 -22.39 32.11
C GLN A 253 31.38 -23.90 32.32
N GLN A 254 30.96 -24.65 31.31
CA GLN A 254 30.89 -26.11 31.39
C GLN A 254 32.25 -26.75 31.66
N LYS A 255 33.33 -26.23 31.07
CA LYS A 255 34.69 -26.73 31.31
C LYS A 255 35.17 -26.41 32.74
N THR A 256 34.86 -25.22 33.26
CA THR A 256 35.17 -24.83 34.64
C THR A 256 34.39 -25.65 35.65
N GLU A 257 33.10 -25.90 35.39
CA GLU A 257 32.26 -26.70 36.28
C GLU A 257 32.72 -28.16 36.32
N LYS A 258 33.06 -28.73 35.16
CA LYS A 258 33.64 -30.07 35.10
C LYS A 258 34.96 -30.16 35.88
N TYR A 259 35.82 -29.15 35.76
CA TYR A 259 37.08 -29.10 36.53
C TYR A 259 36.83 -28.99 38.05
N ARG A 260 35.84 -28.20 38.50
CA ARG A 260 35.46 -28.12 39.92
C ARG A 260 34.91 -29.44 40.44
N GLN A 261 34.07 -30.11 39.67
CA GLN A 261 33.54 -31.43 40.03
C GLN A 261 34.66 -32.47 40.13
N ASP A 262 35.60 -32.47 39.18
CA ASP A 262 36.76 -33.37 39.19
C ASP A 262 37.69 -33.10 40.40
N ALA A 263 37.79 -31.84 40.83
CA ALA A 263 38.59 -31.45 42.00
C ALA A 263 37.90 -31.79 43.34
N ALA A 264 36.57 -31.60 43.46
CA ALA A 264 35.80 -31.89 44.68
C ALA A 264 35.79 -33.39 45.04
N GLN A 265 35.99 -34.26 44.05
CA GLN A 265 36.11 -35.71 44.24
C GLN A 265 37.47 -36.16 44.81
N LYS A 266 38.41 -35.24 45.06
CA LYS A 266 39.71 -35.58 45.62
C LYS A 266 39.84 -35.04 47.04
N PRO A 267 40.26 -35.87 48.01
CA PRO A 267 40.55 -35.39 49.35
C PRO A 267 41.63 -34.30 49.35
N LYS A 268 41.54 -33.41 50.34
CA LYS A 268 42.57 -32.41 50.65
C LYS A 268 43.17 -32.72 52.01
N CYS A 269 44.47 -32.53 52.13
CA CYS A 269 45.19 -32.63 53.40
C CYS A 269 46.14 -31.45 53.58
N PRO A 270 46.50 -31.10 54.83
CA PRO A 270 47.59 -30.18 55.12
C PRO A 270 48.85 -30.54 54.37
N LYS A 271 49.52 -29.53 53.82
CA LYS A 271 50.85 -29.66 53.23
C LYS A 271 51.89 -30.01 54.29
N ASP A 272 51.74 -29.43 55.47
CA ASP A 272 52.48 -29.75 56.67
C ASP A 272 51.51 -30.27 57.74
N LEU A 273 51.55 -31.59 57.97
CA LEU A 273 50.66 -32.25 58.93
C LEU A 273 51.09 -32.00 60.38
N ASP A 274 52.36 -31.71 60.62
CA ASP A 274 52.87 -31.42 61.95
C ASP A 274 52.46 -30.00 62.38
N GLU A 275 52.48 -29.04 61.45
CA GLU A 275 51.89 -27.71 61.68
C GLU A 275 50.41 -27.81 62.07
N PHE A 276 49.62 -28.60 61.32
CA PHE A 276 48.22 -28.85 61.66
C PHE A 276 48.07 -29.44 63.07
N ARG A 277 48.89 -30.44 63.42
CA ARG A 277 48.87 -31.08 64.75
C ARG A 277 49.16 -30.08 65.86
N ASP A 278 50.11 -29.18 65.66
CA ASP A 278 50.49 -28.21 66.68
C ASP A 278 49.40 -27.18 66.92
N TYR A 279 48.84 -26.60 65.86
CA TYR A 279 47.70 -25.69 65.99
C TYR A 279 46.46 -26.37 66.57
N LEU A 280 46.17 -27.62 66.16
CA LEU A 280 45.09 -28.40 66.77
C LEU A 280 45.33 -28.62 68.26
N GLY A 281 46.59 -28.86 68.65
CA GLY A 281 47.00 -28.99 70.05
C GLY A 281 46.71 -27.73 70.87
N TYR A 282 47.07 -26.55 70.37
CA TYR A 282 46.75 -25.28 71.06
C TYR A 282 45.25 -25.09 71.25
N ASN A 283 44.44 -25.47 70.26
CA ASN A 283 42.97 -25.44 70.39
C ASN A 283 42.45 -26.43 71.44
N PHE A 284 43.07 -27.61 71.57
CA PHE A 284 42.74 -28.59 72.61
C PHE A 284 43.11 -28.11 74.01
N GLU A 285 44.28 -27.50 74.16
CA GLU A 285 44.71 -26.87 75.40
C GLU A 285 43.75 -25.77 75.84
N ASN A 286 43.29 -24.95 74.89
CA ASN A 286 42.36 -23.86 75.15
C ASN A 286 41.00 -24.35 75.69
N ILE A 287 40.48 -25.48 75.19
CA ILE A 287 39.26 -26.09 75.73
C ILE A 287 39.51 -26.98 76.96
N GLY A 288 40.74 -27.01 77.49
CA GLY A 288 41.07 -27.70 78.73
C GLY A 288 41.45 -29.17 78.60
N VAL A 289 41.86 -29.64 77.40
CA VAL A 289 42.43 -30.98 77.26
C VAL A 289 43.85 -31.02 77.86
N PRO A 290 44.14 -31.91 78.82
CA PRO A 290 45.46 -31.98 79.45
C PRO A 290 46.53 -32.56 78.51
N THR A 291 47.58 -31.79 78.25
CA THR A 291 48.71 -32.16 77.36
C THR A 291 49.56 -33.31 77.90
N ASN A 292 49.57 -33.50 79.23
CA ASN A 292 50.32 -34.54 79.92
C ASN A 292 49.55 -35.88 80.03
N SER A 293 48.35 -35.95 79.45
CA SER A 293 47.57 -37.18 79.43
C SER A 293 48.13 -38.19 78.43
N ASP A 294 48.03 -39.46 78.80
CA ASP A 294 48.51 -40.59 78.00
C ASP A 294 47.77 -40.76 76.67
N TYR A 295 46.54 -40.26 76.55
CA TYR A 295 45.78 -40.28 75.30
C TYR A 295 46.07 -39.10 74.37
N TYR A 296 46.72 -38.02 74.83
CA TYR A 296 46.86 -36.78 74.06
C TYR A 296 47.62 -36.97 72.73
N PRO A 297 48.79 -37.66 72.69
CA PRO A 297 49.49 -37.91 71.43
C PRO A 297 48.66 -38.80 70.49
N LEU A 298 48.03 -39.85 71.03
CA LEU A 298 47.16 -40.74 70.26
C LEU A 298 46.01 -39.99 69.59
N LEU A 299 45.40 -39.03 70.30
CA LEU A 299 44.28 -38.24 69.81
C LEU A 299 44.71 -37.36 68.62
N LYS A 300 45.80 -36.59 68.77
CA LYS A 300 46.34 -35.74 67.71
C LYS A 300 46.65 -36.55 66.46
N ASP A 301 47.31 -37.69 66.64
CA ASP A 301 47.69 -38.56 65.53
C ASP A 301 46.49 -39.21 64.85
N TYR A 302 45.50 -39.69 65.63
CA TYR A 302 44.31 -40.31 65.07
C TYR A 302 43.47 -39.32 64.28
N LEU A 303 43.26 -38.10 64.80
CA LEU A 303 42.54 -37.04 64.09
C LEU A 303 43.25 -36.63 62.80
N SER A 304 44.57 -36.55 62.81
CA SER A 304 45.37 -36.28 61.60
C SER A 304 45.18 -37.35 60.53
N GLU A 305 44.86 -38.59 60.91
CA GLU A 305 44.58 -39.67 59.97
C GLU A 305 43.16 -39.65 59.44
N VAL A 306 42.15 -39.40 60.26
CA VAL A 306 40.74 -39.55 59.86
C VAL A 306 40.16 -38.31 59.17
N LEU A 307 40.62 -37.11 59.52
CA LEU A 307 40.07 -35.85 59.00
C LEU A 307 40.25 -35.65 57.49
N PHE A 308 41.31 -36.23 56.93
CA PHE A 308 41.75 -35.93 55.56
C PHE A 308 41.57 -37.09 54.58
N GLN A 309 40.83 -38.15 54.94
CA GLN A 309 40.58 -39.29 54.04
C GLN A 309 39.44 -39.05 53.03
N GLY A 310 38.74 -37.92 53.14
CA GLY A 310 37.54 -37.63 52.34
C GLY A 310 36.36 -38.54 52.68
N LYS A 311 36.33 -39.08 53.91
CA LYS A 311 35.21 -39.86 54.44
C LYS A 311 34.50 -39.08 55.55
N PRO A 312 33.16 -39.14 55.62
CA PRO A 312 32.44 -38.51 56.73
C PRO A 312 32.84 -39.10 58.09
N ILE A 313 32.80 -38.28 59.12
CA ILE A 313 33.14 -38.66 60.50
C ILE A 313 31.86 -38.64 61.33
N ILE A 314 31.45 -39.81 61.80
CA ILE A 314 30.36 -39.98 62.74
C ILE A 314 30.89 -39.73 64.15
N ILE A 315 30.26 -38.82 64.87
CA ILE A 315 30.65 -38.45 66.24
C ILE A 315 29.43 -38.11 67.10
N SER A 316 29.49 -38.41 68.40
CA SER A 316 28.47 -37.93 69.35
C SER A 316 28.34 -36.41 69.30
N ARG A 317 27.11 -35.91 69.26
CA ARG A 317 26.81 -34.48 69.26
C ARG A 317 27.36 -33.78 70.51
N SER A 318 27.38 -34.45 71.66
CA SER A 318 27.82 -33.86 72.93
C SER A 318 29.29 -33.48 72.93
N THR A 319 30.16 -34.27 72.28
CA THR A 319 31.60 -34.00 72.18
C THR A 319 32.00 -33.44 70.82
N GLY A 320 31.22 -33.73 69.79
CA GLY A 320 31.54 -33.43 68.40
C GLY A 320 31.53 -31.94 68.10
N LEU A 321 30.59 -31.18 68.65
CA LEU A 321 30.51 -29.73 68.38
C LEU A 321 31.78 -28.99 68.79
N SER A 322 32.34 -29.33 69.95
CA SER A 322 33.60 -28.73 70.44
C SER A 322 34.79 -29.14 69.57
N LEU A 323 34.89 -30.42 69.18
CA LEU A 323 35.92 -30.86 68.24
C LEU A 323 35.82 -30.13 66.89
N ILE A 324 34.61 -30.03 66.33
CA ILE A 324 34.33 -29.39 65.04
C ILE A 324 34.79 -27.93 65.06
N LYS A 325 34.50 -27.20 66.15
CA LYS A 325 34.99 -25.82 66.37
C LYS A 325 36.53 -25.77 66.39
N CYS A 326 37.19 -26.66 67.12
CA CYS A 326 38.66 -26.71 67.19
C CYS A 326 39.30 -26.99 65.82
N VAL A 327 38.78 -27.96 65.08
CA VAL A 327 39.25 -28.30 63.72
C VAL A 327 39.04 -27.12 62.77
N SER A 328 37.91 -26.43 62.88
CA SER A 328 37.61 -25.25 62.07
C SER A 328 38.51 -24.06 62.39
N ASN A 329 38.72 -23.79 63.67
CA ASN A 329 39.62 -22.72 64.09
C ASN A 329 41.07 -22.99 63.68
N THR A 330 41.45 -24.27 63.59
CA THR A 330 42.77 -24.72 63.15
C THR A 330 42.98 -24.53 61.64
N LEU A 331 42.00 -24.93 60.82
CA LEU A 331 42.17 -25.04 59.36
C LEU A 331 41.68 -23.82 58.56
N VAL A 332 40.56 -23.20 58.96
CA VAL A 332 39.84 -22.22 58.12
C VAL A 332 39.66 -20.85 58.76
N LYS A 333 40.49 -20.53 59.76
CA LYS A 333 40.52 -19.24 60.45
C LYS A 333 39.21 -18.82 61.14
N THR A 334 38.34 -19.77 61.46
CA THR A 334 37.08 -19.47 62.16
C THR A 334 36.61 -20.66 62.96
N PRO A 335 36.13 -20.48 64.20
CA PRO A 335 35.48 -21.56 64.95
C PRO A 335 34.04 -21.81 64.47
N ALA A 336 33.45 -20.90 63.68
CA ALA A 336 32.08 -21.02 63.20
C ALA A 336 31.99 -22.03 62.04
N VAL A 337 31.19 -23.08 62.23
CA VAL A 337 31.00 -24.15 61.24
C VAL A 337 29.59 -24.13 60.67
N SER A 338 29.51 -24.18 59.34
CA SER A 338 28.24 -24.36 58.64
C SER A 338 27.59 -25.67 59.07
N THR A 339 26.40 -25.57 59.62
CA THR A 339 25.65 -26.71 60.16
C THR A 339 24.30 -26.83 59.46
N LEU A 340 23.98 -28.03 58.97
CA LEU A 340 22.66 -28.38 58.46
C LEU A 340 22.08 -29.45 59.38
N ALA A 341 21.01 -29.12 60.09
CA ALA A 341 20.30 -30.08 60.92
C ALA A 341 19.35 -30.92 60.05
N PHE A 342 19.36 -32.23 60.25
CA PHE A 342 18.40 -33.13 59.62
C PHE A 342 17.00 -32.89 60.20
N SER A 343 16.04 -32.69 59.30
CA SER A 343 14.62 -32.48 59.56
C SER A 343 13.79 -33.27 58.55
N ASP A 344 12.49 -33.46 58.82
CA ASP A 344 11.61 -34.30 58.00
C ASP A 344 11.45 -33.80 56.54
N ASP A 345 11.77 -32.53 56.26
CA ASP A 345 11.68 -31.88 54.96
C ASP A 345 13.01 -31.84 54.18
N ILE A 346 14.08 -32.41 54.73
CA ILE A 346 15.40 -32.39 54.09
C ILE A 346 15.43 -33.24 52.81
N THR A 347 15.87 -32.66 51.70
CA THR A 347 15.95 -33.34 50.39
C THR A 347 17.40 -33.56 49.96
N GLU A 348 17.64 -34.54 49.08
CA GLU A 348 18.95 -34.75 48.41
C GLU A 348 19.53 -33.46 47.85
N LYS A 349 18.71 -32.69 47.14
CA LYS A 349 19.14 -31.41 46.56
C LYS A 349 19.55 -30.40 47.62
N SER A 350 18.92 -30.43 48.80
CA SER A 350 19.25 -29.50 49.90
C SER A 350 20.60 -29.85 50.51
N ILE A 351 20.88 -31.15 50.73
CA ILE A 351 22.17 -31.62 51.24
C ILE A 351 23.28 -31.37 50.22
N ASP A 352 23.06 -31.68 48.93
CA ASP A 352 24.05 -31.46 47.88
C ASP A 352 24.35 -29.96 47.71
N ASN A 353 23.33 -29.09 47.63
CA ASN A 353 23.52 -27.65 47.58
C ASN A 353 24.28 -27.10 48.81
N PHE A 354 24.02 -27.66 49.98
CA PHE A 354 24.70 -27.28 51.21
C PHE A 354 26.17 -27.70 51.20
N LEU A 355 26.47 -28.92 50.75
CA LEU A 355 27.84 -29.40 50.59
C LEU A 355 28.57 -28.62 49.49
N SER A 356 27.90 -28.23 48.39
CA SER A 356 28.46 -27.39 47.33
C SER A 356 28.85 -25.96 47.75
N GLN A 357 28.51 -25.52 48.97
CA GLN A 357 28.96 -24.23 49.48
C GLN A 357 30.49 -24.18 49.58
N ASP A 358 31.08 -23.00 49.44
CA ASP A 358 32.53 -22.79 49.57
C ASP A 358 32.97 -22.81 51.05
N LYS A 359 32.82 -23.98 51.68
CA LYS A 359 33.11 -24.29 53.07
C LYS A 359 33.84 -25.62 53.14
N ARG A 360 35.00 -25.65 53.82
CA ARG A 360 35.86 -26.83 53.93
C ARG A 360 35.40 -27.80 55.02
N ILE A 361 34.90 -27.28 56.14
CA ILE A 361 34.41 -28.07 57.27
C ILE A 361 32.91 -27.84 57.41
N ILE A 362 32.16 -28.94 57.47
CA ILE A 362 30.71 -28.92 57.48
C ILE A 362 30.18 -29.91 58.52
N CYS A 363 29.12 -29.51 59.22
CA CYS A 363 28.41 -30.36 60.15
C CYS A 363 27.01 -30.70 59.61
N LEU A 364 26.71 -31.99 59.54
CA LEU A 364 25.39 -32.54 59.32
C LEU A 364 24.85 -33.00 60.69
N ASP A 365 24.00 -32.16 61.30
CA ASP A 365 23.55 -32.35 62.68
C ASP A 365 22.37 -33.34 62.77
N ASN A 366 22.42 -34.24 63.75
CA ASN A 366 21.40 -35.28 64.02
C ASN A 366 21.10 -36.22 62.85
N PHE A 367 22.13 -36.84 62.28
CA PHE A 367 22.04 -37.63 61.05
C PHE A 367 21.11 -38.88 61.12
N ILE A 368 20.97 -39.55 62.27
CA ILE A 368 20.36 -40.90 62.31
C ILE A 368 18.83 -40.87 62.26
N GLY A 369 18.26 -41.70 61.38
CA GLY A 369 16.86 -42.13 61.41
C GLY A 369 15.93 -41.50 60.36
N ASN A 370 16.39 -40.47 59.65
CA ASN A 370 15.53 -39.62 58.82
C ASN A 370 15.93 -39.53 57.34
N TYR A 371 16.93 -40.31 56.87
CA TYR A 371 17.43 -40.16 55.51
C TYR A 371 17.97 -41.46 54.90
N ASN A 372 17.88 -41.56 53.57
CA ASN A 372 18.41 -42.68 52.82
C ASN A 372 19.95 -42.66 52.84
N GLU A 373 20.55 -43.59 53.57
CA GLU A 373 21.98 -43.68 53.80
C GLU A 373 22.77 -43.87 52.50
N THR A 374 22.20 -44.58 51.52
CA THR A 374 22.83 -44.81 50.21
C THR A 374 22.92 -43.51 49.40
N VAL A 375 21.89 -42.68 49.47
CA VAL A 375 21.89 -41.35 48.83
C VAL A 375 22.92 -40.46 49.52
N LEU A 376 22.96 -40.44 50.86
CA LEU A 376 23.92 -39.59 51.58
C LEU A 376 25.38 -39.97 51.25
N ILE A 377 25.71 -41.26 51.24
CA ILE A 377 27.06 -41.72 50.84
C ILE A 377 27.39 -41.19 49.46
N THR A 378 26.46 -41.30 48.50
CA THR A 378 26.67 -40.87 47.11
C THR A 378 26.91 -39.37 47.01
N ILE A 379 26.20 -38.55 47.80
CA ILE A 379 26.43 -37.11 47.83
C ILE A 379 27.80 -36.83 48.46
N CYS A 380 28.10 -37.38 49.63
CA CYS A 380 29.39 -37.18 50.31
C CYS A 380 30.59 -37.60 49.44
N ASP A 381 30.46 -38.65 48.63
CA ASP A 381 31.51 -39.13 47.71
C ASP A 381 31.87 -38.11 46.61
N ARG A 382 30.96 -37.19 46.28
CA ARG A 382 31.19 -36.08 45.33
C ARG A 382 31.94 -34.91 45.96
N HIS A 383 32.03 -34.87 47.29
CA HIS A 383 32.59 -33.76 48.08
C HIS A 383 33.70 -34.24 49.02
N LYS A 384 34.59 -35.12 48.53
CA LYS A 384 35.73 -35.68 49.28
C LYS A 384 36.74 -34.62 49.71
N ASP A 385 36.75 -33.47 49.03
CA ASP A 385 37.58 -32.33 49.39
C ASP A 385 37.11 -31.61 50.66
N LYS A 386 36.05 -32.08 51.34
CA LYS A 386 35.48 -31.52 52.58
C LYS A 386 35.68 -32.44 53.78
N ILE A 387 35.75 -31.85 54.97
CA ILE A 387 35.68 -32.56 56.25
C ILE A 387 34.21 -32.51 56.68
N ILE A 388 33.53 -33.65 56.54
CA ILE A 388 32.10 -33.77 56.80
C ILE A 388 31.93 -34.48 58.15
N PHE A 389 31.36 -33.80 59.13
CA PHE A 389 30.97 -34.40 60.39
C PHE A 389 29.49 -34.76 60.36
N LEU A 390 29.17 -35.99 60.74
CA LEU A 390 27.82 -36.49 60.97
C LEU A 390 27.62 -36.61 62.48
N THR A 391 26.86 -35.71 63.10
CA THR A 391 26.64 -35.80 64.54
C THR A 391 25.44 -36.67 64.86
N VAL A 392 25.53 -37.39 65.97
CA VAL A 392 24.48 -38.30 66.45
C VAL A 392 24.08 -37.92 67.87
N ALA A 393 22.78 -37.95 68.18
CA ALA A 393 22.30 -37.55 69.49
C ALA A 393 22.79 -38.49 70.61
N TYR A 394 22.86 -39.80 70.32
CA TYR A 394 23.33 -40.83 71.26
C TYR A 394 24.07 -41.93 70.48
N ASP A 395 25.28 -42.32 70.90
CA ASP A 395 26.08 -43.33 70.18
C ASP A 395 25.36 -44.66 69.98
N HIS A 396 24.52 -45.08 70.94
CA HIS A 396 23.76 -46.33 70.84
C HIS A 396 22.88 -46.40 69.59
N THR A 397 22.43 -45.28 69.05
CA THR A 397 21.61 -45.25 67.82
C THR A 397 22.35 -45.79 66.59
N LEU A 398 23.68 -45.84 66.62
CA LEU A 398 24.50 -46.46 65.58
C LEU A 398 24.30 -47.98 65.48
N CYS A 399 23.71 -48.64 66.49
CA CYS A 399 23.39 -50.07 66.39
C CYS A 399 22.34 -50.38 65.30
N PHE A 400 21.59 -49.36 64.86
CA PHE A 400 20.60 -49.46 63.78
C PHE A 400 21.17 -49.06 62.42
N VAL A 401 22.41 -48.57 62.37
CA VAL A 401 23.06 -48.18 61.13
C VAL A 401 23.68 -49.41 60.45
N PRO A 402 23.46 -49.64 59.15
CA PRO A 402 24.05 -50.78 58.46
C PRO A 402 25.58 -50.77 58.49
N ASP A 403 26.18 -51.96 58.64
CA ASP A 403 27.63 -52.16 58.58
C ASP A 403 28.24 -51.59 57.29
N GLU A 404 27.50 -51.64 56.19
CA GLU A 404 27.91 -51.05 54.90
C GLU A 404 28.16 -49.55 55.03
N LEU A 405 27.27 -48.79 55.68
CA LEU A 405 27.45 -47.35 55.88
C LEU A 405 28.66 -47.07 56.79
N MET A 406 28.83 -47.89 57.84
CA MET A 406 29.95 -47.77 58.77
C MET A 406 31.33 -48.01 58.11
N ARG A 407 31.39 -48.56 56.89
CA ARG A 407 32.64 -48.67 56.10
C ARG A 407 32.95 -47.41 55.30
N TYR A 408 31.95 -46.59 55.02
CA TYR A 408 32.09 -45.33 54.28
C TYR A 408 32.33 -44.14 55.21
N CYS A 409 32.13 -44.31 56.52
CA CYS A 409 32.38 -43.29 57.53
C CYS A 409 33.48 -43.72 58.51
N HIS A 410 34.11 -42.76 59.18
CA HIS A 410 34.91 -43.01 60.39
C HIS A 410 34.02 -42.82 61.61
N TYR A 411 34.03 -43.77 62.54
CA TYR A 411 33.43 -43.56 63.84
C TYR A 411 34.49 -43.01 64.79
N LEU A 412 34.20 -41.87 65.40
CA LEU A 412 35.07 -41.21 66.36
C LEU A 412 34.28 -40.95 67.64
N ASN A 413 34.80 -41.45 68.76
CA ASN A 413 34.19 -41.26 70.06
C ASN A 413 35.18 -40.59 71.02
N LEU A 414 34.74 -39.46 71.59
CA LEU A 414 35.51 -38.66 72.54
C LEU A 414 34.84 -38.57 73.92
N ASN A 415 33.83 -39.42 74.19
CA ASN A 415 33.00 -39.34 75.40
C ASN A 415 33.79 -39.48 76.71
N ARG A 416 34.99 -40.08 76.67
CA ARG A 416 35.87 -40.25 77.84
C ARG A 416 36.79 -39.05 78.11
N ILE A 417 36.72 -38.01 77.28
CA ILE A 417 37.51 -36.80 77.44
C ILE A 417 36.56 -35.66 77.79
N GLU A 418 36.43 -35.38 79.08
CA GLU A 418 35.44 -34.44 79.64
C GLU A 418 35.51 -33.04 79.02
N ALA A 419 36.71 -32.58 78.66
CA ALA A 419 36.94 -31.29 78.01
C ALA A 419 36.12 -31.07 76.74
N PHE A 420 35.75 -32.13 76.00
CA PHE A 420 34.92 -31.99 74.80
C PHE A 420 33.41 -31.93 75.08
N ALA A 421 32.94 -32.39 76.24
CA ALA A 421 31.51 -32.51 76.54
C ALA A 421 30.84 -31.19 76.96
N GLY A 422 31.63 -30.15 77.25
CA GLY A 422 31.14 -28.82 77.61
C GLY A 422 31.06 -27.87 76.41
N ASP A 423 30.18 -26.86 76.50
CA ASP A 423 30.19 -25.71 75.59
C ASP A 423 31.23 -24.68 76.06
N ILE A 424 32.49 -25.10 76.04
CA ILE A 424 33.62 -24.23 76.38
C ILE A 424 33.86 -23.29 75.21
N GLU A 425 33.93 -21.99 75.51
CA GLU A 425 34.21 -20.97 74.51
C GLU A 425 35.66 -21.10 74.02
N LEU A 426 35.83 -21.34 72.72
CA LEU A 426 37.14 -21.43 72.08
C LEU A 426 37.69 -20.01 71.84
N THR A 427 38.73 -19.65 72.58
CA THR A 427 39.36 -18.31 72.56
C THR A 427 40.74 -18.29 71.91
N GLU A 428 41.25 -19.47 71.52
CA GLU A 428 42.53 -19.59 70.80
C GLU A 428 42.50 -18.85 69.47
N ALA A 429 43.62 -18.23 69.10
CA ALA A 429 43.70 -17.46 67.87
C ALA A 429 43.46 -18.36 66.64
N PRO A 430 42.63 -17.93 65.68
CA PRO A 430 42.35 -18.73 64.49
C PRO A 430 43.59 -18.87 63.58
N SER A 431 43.84 -20.09 63.13
CA SER A 431 44.94 -20.44 62.22
C SER A 431 44.43 -20.78 60.82
N VAL A 432 45.35 -20.79 59.84
CA VAL A 432 45.12 -21.29 58.48
C VAL A 432 46.27 -22.22 58.15
N VAL A 433 45.96 -23.39 57.63
CA VAL A 433 46.96 -24.35 57.16
C VAL A 433 46.79 -24.53 55.66
N ASP A 434 47.90 -24.45 54.92
CA ASP A 434 47.90 -24.69 53.48
C ASP A 434 47.59 -26.16 53.18
N GLU A 435 46.66 -26.42 52.27
CA GLU A 435 46.25 -27.77 51.89
C GLU A 435 46.63 -28.11 50.44
N VAL A 436 46.83 -29.40 50.17
CA VAL A 436 47.09 -29.96 48.83
C VAL A 436 46.11 -31.09 48.52
N GLU A 437 45.82 -31.32 47.23
CA GLU A 437 45.08 -32.50 46.79
C GLU A 437 45.88 -33.76 47.12
N THR A 438 45.23 -34.74 47.73
CA THR A 438 45.84 -36.03 48.07
C THR A 438 45.03 -37.18 47.46
N VAL A 439 45.71 -38.29 47.18
CA VAL A 439 45.07 -39.52 46.72
C VAL A 439 44.79 -40.38 47.94
N VAL A 440 43.63 -41.04 47.98
CA VAL A 440 43.31 -42.01 49.04
C VAL A 440 44.42 -43.05 49.11
N ILE A 441 45.20 -43.02 50.19
CA ILE A 441 46.36 -43.90 50.36
C ILE A 441 45.84 -45.29 50.72
N SER A 442 46.21 -46.29 49.92
CA SER A 442 45.99 -47.68 50.28
C SER A 442 46.92 -48.03 51.44
N ILE A 443 46.37 -48.20 52.64
CA ILE A 443 47.13 -48.68 53.80
C ILE A 443 47.50 -50.16 53.53
N ALA A 444 48.78 -50.48 53.68
CA ALA A 444 49.23 -51.87 53.69
C ALA A 444 49.01 -52.42 55.12
N PRO A 445 48.04 -53.33 55.34
CA PRO A 445 47.75 -53.79 56.68
C PRO A 445 48.90 -54.65 57.22
N ASP A 446 49.28 -54.42 58.48
CA ASP A 446 50.25 -55.27 59.16
C ASP A 446 49.61 -56.64 59.46
N ALA A 447 50.26 -57.70 58.99
CA ALA A 447 49.73 -59.05 59.08
C ALA A 447 49.51 -59.52 60.53
N ARG A 448 50.26 -59.01 61.51
CA ARG A 448 50.13 -59.42 62.91
C ARG A 448 49.04 -58.62 63.61
N TRP A 449 49.08 -57.29 63.54
CA TRP A 449 48.19 -56.43 64.29
C TRP A 449 46.78 -56.36 63.68
N SER A 450 46.68 -56.44 62.35
CA SER A 450 45.39 -56.58 61.65
C SER A 450 44.66 -57.87 62.07
N VAL A 451 45.38 -59.00 62.15
CA VAL A 451 44.82 -60.27 62.62
C VAL A 451 44.41 -60.19 64.09
N ALA A 452 45.24 -59.57 64.94
CA ALA A 452 44.90 -59.39 66.35
C ALA A 452 43.60 -58.60 66.54
N LEU A 453 43.40 -57.52 65.78
CA LEU A 453 42.15 -56.75 65.83
C LEU A 453 40.96 -57.55 65.30
N LYS A 454 41.15 -58.32 64.24
CA LYS A 454 40.10 -59.19 63.68
C LYS A 454 39.63 -60.25 64.69
N GLU A 455 40.57 -60.90 65.38
CA GLU A 455 40.28 -61.85 66.47
C GLU A 455 39.50 -61.16 67.61
N MET A 456 39.88 -59.95 68.01
CA MET A 456 39.12 -59.17 69.00
C MET A 456 37.69 -58.86 68.53
N PHE A 457 37.51 -58.44 67.28
CA PHE A 457 36.17 -58.19 66.73
C PHE A 457 35.28 -59.44 66.71
N GLU A 458 35.85 -60.60 66.35
CA GLU A 458 35.11 -61.88 66.37
C GLU A 458 34.60 -62.21 67.78
N GLU A 459 35.42 -61.96 68.80
CA GLU A 459 35.07 -62.12 70.21
C GLU A 459 34.03 -61.08 70.67
N PHE A 460 34.15 -59.81 70.24
CA PHE A 460 33.15 -58.75 70.50
C PHE A 460 31.80 -58.98 69.82
N GLY A 461 31.71 -59.94 68.89
CA GLY A 461 30.51 -60.19 68.10
C GLY A 461 30.35 -59.30 66.87
N VAL A 462 31.38 -58.52 66.50
CA VAL A 462 31.42 -57.73 65.25
C VAL A 462 31.97 -58.61 64.13
N ARG A 463 31.11 -59.01 63.18
CA ARG A 463 31.45 -59.95 62.12
C ARG A 463 31.34 -59.33 60.73
N GLY A 464 31.81 -60.05 59.72
CA GLY A 464 31.59 -59.68 58.32
C GLY A 464 32.43 -58.50 57.84
N ALA A 465 31.84 -57.69 56.97
CA ALA A 465 32.56 -56.71 56.17
C ALA A 465 33.15 -55.55 57.01
N LEU A 466 32.49 -55.17 58.11
CA LEU A 466 32.96 -54.09 58.97
C LEU A 466 34.25 -54.47 59.72
N SER A 467 34.30 -55.68 60.28
CA SER A 467 35.50 -56.20 60.97
C SER A 467 36.69 -56.30 60.02
N VAL A 468 36.49 -56.83 58.80
CA VAL A 468 37.54 -56.92 57.77
C VAL A 468 38.03 -55.52 57.38
N TYR A 469 37.11 -54.58 57.16
CA TYR A 469 37.45 -53.21 56.80
C TYR A 469 38.26 -52.51 57.90
N LYS A 470 37.78 -52.48 59.15
CA LYS A 470 38.50 -51.83 60.25
C LYS A 470 39.86 -52.47 60.51
N SER A 471 39.96 -53.79 60.40
CA SER A 471 41.24 -54.50 60.52
C SER A 471 42.23 -54.13 59.40
N SER A 472 41.75 -53.79 58.20
CA SER A 472 42.62 -53.35 57.09
C SER A 472 43.25 -51.97 57.29
N LEU A 473 42.76 -51.18 58.26
CA LEU A 473 43.29 -49.85 58.59
C LEU A 473 44.51 -49.91 59.53
N VAL A 474 44.87 -51.09 60.05
CA VAL A 474 45.96 -51.25 61.01
C VAL A 474 47.28 -51.48 60.27
N SER A 475 48.18 -50.50 60.30
CA SER A 475 49.52 -50.57 59.68
C SER A 475 50.64 -50.95 60.64
N ASP A 476 50.40 -50.85 61.95
CA ASP A 476 51.38 -51.06 63.03
C ASP A 476 50.67 -51.15 64.39
N GLU A 477 51.44 -51.28 65.48
CA GLU A 477 50.86 -51.35 66.82
C GLU A 477 50.22 -50.03 67.26
N LEU A 478 50.73 -48.89 66.80
CA LEU A 478 50.25 -47.57 67.22
C LEU A 478 48.91 -47.23 66.57
N SER A 479 48.72 -47.55 65.29
CA SER A 479 47.42 -47.49 64.58
C SER A 479 46.40 -48.42 65.23
N LEU A 480 46.80 -49.63 65.65
CA LEU A 480 45.93 -50.48 66.48
C LEU A 480 45.50 -49.77 67.77
N CYS A 481 46.45 -49.19 68.51
CA CYS A 481 46.14 -48.48 69.76
C CYS A 481 45.21 -47.28 69.54
N ARG A 482 45.40 -46.50 68.46
CA ARG A 482 44.54 -45.37 68.10
C ARG A 482 43.12 -45.80 67.79
N LEU A 483 42.97 -46.85 66.97
CA LEU A 483 41.66 -47.43 66.67
C LEU A 483 40.98 -48.01 67.92
N LEU A 484 41.72 -48.71 68.79
CA LEU A 484 41.18 -49.21 70.05
C LEU A 484 40.69 -48.06 70.96
N ALA A 485 41.46 -46.98 71.08
CA ALA A 485 41.15 -45.86 71.96
C ALA A 485 39.87 -45.11 71.56
N PHE A 486 39.72 -44.78 70.28
CA PHE A 486 38.75 -43.77 69.82
C PHE A 486 37.67 -44.29 68.88
N ASP A 487 37.77 -45.54 68.40
CA ASP A 487 36.78 -46.15 67.52
C ASP A 487 36.26 -47.46 68.12
N VAL A 488 37.11 -48.48 68.22
CA VAL A 488 36.70 -49.88 68.46
C VAL A 488 36.18 -50.14 69.87
N LEU A 489 36.94 -49.82 70.92
CA LEU A 489 36.48 -50.05 72.30
C LEU A 489 35.31 -49.13 72.68
N PRO A 490 35.29 -47.84 72.28
CA PRO A 490 34.09 -47.03 72.39
C PRO A 490 32.90 -47.60 71.63
N TYR A 491 33.08 -48.15 70.42
CA TYR A 491 31.99 -48.77 69.67
C TYR A 491 31.40 -49.95 70.44
N CYS A 492 32.26 -50.81 71.00
CA CYS A 492 31.82 -51.92 71.83
C CYS A 492 31.04 -51.45 73.07
N THR A 493 31.55 -50.43 73.76
CA THR A 493 30.98 -49.99 75.04
C THR A 493 29.73 -49.12 74.86
N ASP A 494 29.77 -48.14 73.96
CA ASP A 494 28.73 -47.13 73.81
C ASP A 494 27.66 -47.52 72.79
N VAL A 495 28.05 -48.21 71.70
CA VAL A 495 27.13 -48.64 70.64
C VAL A 495 26.57 -50.02 70.96
N LEU A 496 27.43 -51.03 71.11
CA LEU A 496 27.00 -52.43 71.33
C LEU A 496 26.60 -52.73 72.78
N LYS A 497 26.93 -51.84 73.73
CA LYS A 497 26.65 -52.02 75.17
C LYS A 497 27.27 -53.29 75.75
N ILE A 498 28.47 -53.66 75.29
CA ILE A 498 29.24 -54.77 75.85
C ILE A 498 30.44 -54.25 76.65
N ALA A 499 30.87 -55.00 77.66
CA ALA A 499 32.11 -54.74 78.40
C ALA A 499 33.27 -55.48 77.70
N PRO A 500 34.11 -54.80 76.90
CA PRO A 500 35.04 -55.48 75.99
C PRO A 500 36.07 -56.35 76.71
N PHE A 501 36.53 -55.96 77.90
CA PHE A 501 37.47 -56.76 78.71
C PHE A 501 36.86 -58.04 79.31
N ASN A 502 35.54 -58.10 79.46
CA ASN A 502 34.85 -59.31 79.93
C ASN A 502 34.53 -60.29 78.81
N VAL A 503 34.55 -59.82 77.56
CA VAL A 503 34.11 -60.57 76.39
C VAL A 503 35.30 -61.09 75.57
N SER A 504 36.38 -60.32 75.45
CA SER A 504 37.51 -60.67 74.60
C SER A 504 38.73 -61.15 75.38
N GLU A 505 39.02 -62.46 75.29
CA GLU A 505 40.28 -63.02 75.77
C GLU A 505 41.48 -62.40 75.06
N ARG A 506 41.33 -62.10 73.75
CA ARG A 506 42.40 -61.52 72.96
C ARG A 506 42.77 -60.12 73.42
N LEU A 507 41.77 -59.29 73.74
CA LEU A 507 41.97 -57.97 74.34
C LEU A 507 42.65 -58.09 75.70
N VAL A 508 42.20 -59.00 76.58
CA VAL A 508 42.81 -59.22 77.90
C VAL A 508 44.27 -59.66 77.78
N LYS A 509 44.61 -60.55 76.83
CA LYS A 509 46.00 -60.98 76.57
C LYS A 509 46.87 -59.82 76.07
N TYR A 510 46.30 -58.87 75.33
CA TYR A 510 47.04 -57.74 74.76
C TYR A 510 47.18 -56.56 75.74
N ALA A 511 46.07 -56.14 76.35
CA ALA A 511 45.92 -54.92 77.15
C ALA A 511 45.39 -55.15 78.59
N GLY A 512 45.32 -56.39 79.07
CA GLY A 512 45.04 -56.70 80.48
C GLY A 512 46.27 -56.52 81.38
N ASP A 513 46.18 -56.94 82.66
CA ASP A 513 47.24 -56.76 83.67
C ASP A 513 48.63 -57.22 83.18
N SER A 514 48.69 -58.44 82.64
CA SER A 514 49.92 -59.06 82.09
C SER A 514 50.17 -58.71 80.62
N GLY A 515 49.36 -57.82 80.03
CA GLY A 515 49.46 -57.39 78.65
C GLY A 515 50.73 -56.59 78.37
N ARG A 516 51.19 -56.65 77.10
CA ARG A 516 52.38 -55.94 76.60
C ARG A 516 52.05 -54.61 75.90
N CYS A 517 50.77 -54.27 75.71
CA CYS A 517 50.37 -53.00 75.12
C CYS A 517 50.87 -51.82 75.98
N PHE A 518 51.48 -50.83 75.33
CA PHE A 518 51.96 -49.61 75.99
C PHE A 518 50.82 -48.78 76.61
N TYR A 519 49.64 -48.78 75.97
CA TYR A 519 48.46 -48.02 76.40
C TYR A 519 47.46 -48.86 77.22
N LYS A 520 47.89 -49.99 77.80
CA LYS A 520 47.00 -50.88 78.56
C LYS A 520 46.30 -50.19 79.73
N ASP A 521 47.01 -49.32 80.45
CA ASP A 521 46.45 -48.63 81.62
C ASP A 521 45.38 -47.60 81.20
N LEU A 522 45.56 -46.96 80.04
CA LEU A 522 44.55 -46.10 79.43
C LEU A 522 43.29 -46.91 79.08
N PHE A 523 43.45 -48.00 78.32
CA PHE A 523 42.31 -48.81 77.88
C PHE A 523 41.54 -49.41 79.04
N ARG A 524 42.22 -49.85 80.09
CA ARG A 524 41.56 -50.37 81.29
C ARG A 524 40.83 -49.28 82.05
N ARG A 525 41.44 -48.11 82.24
CA ARG A 525 40.79 -46.97 82.89
C ARG A 525 39.49 -46.56 82.19
N TRP A 526 39.44 -46.70 80.87
CA TRP A 526 38.30 -46.27 80.06
C TRP A 526 37.25 -47.36 79.81
N PHE A 527 37.61 -48.65 79.81
CA PHE A 527 36.74 -49.71 79.29
C PHE A 527 36.73 -51.04 80.08
N ALA A 528 37.54 -51.20 81.14
CA ALA A 528 37.58 -52.43 81.93
C ALA A 528 36.53 -52.47 83.04
#